data_AF-A0A1F5H2J0-F1
#
_entry.id   AF-A0A1F5H2J0-F1
#
_cell.length_a   1.000
_cell.length_b   1.000
_cell.length_c   1.000
_cell.angle_alpha   90.00
_cell.angle_beta   90.00
_cell.angle_gamma   90.00
#
_symmetry.space_group_name_H-M   'P 1'
#
loop_
_entity.id
_entity.type
_entity.pdbx_description
1 polymer ?
#
loop_
_entity_poly.entity_id
_entity_poly.type
_entity_poly.pdbx_seq_one_letter_code
_entity_poly.pdbx_strand_id
1 'polypeptide(L)' 'MIKKIIAPVQAWILLQGKCVGCGRNLSLGRRIEKQDNSQKVICTCGRIFIFDKRKGKYHRATFAEG' A
#
# COMPACT_ATOMS: atom_id res chain seq x y z
N MET A 1 -23.39 4.89 -21.69
CA MET A 1 -21.92 4.72 -21.76
C MET A 1 -21.27 5.61 -20.73
N ILE A 2 -20.76 5.04 -19.63
CA ILE A 2 -19.54 5.49 -18.95
C ILE A 2 -18.99 4.20 -18.34
N LYS A 3 -17.84 3.81 -18.90
CA LYS A 3 -16.93 2.76 -18.50
C LYS A 3 -17.18 2.33 -17.05
N LYS A 4 -17.61 1.08 -16.85
CA LYS A 4 -17.46 0.39 -15.57
C LYS A 4 -16.03 0.69 -15.12
N ILE A 5 -15.87 1.50 -14.10
CA ILE A 5 -14.61 1.79 -13.45
C ILE A 5 -14.28 0.48 -12.74
N ILE A 6 -13.80 -0.49 -13.51
CA ILE A 6 -13.10 -1.64 -12.99
C ILE A 6 -11.87 -0.97 -12.40
N ALA A 7 -11.88 -0.70 -11.10
CA ALA A 7 -10.70 -0.25 -10.40
C ALA A 7 -9.56 -1.16 -10.88
N PRO A 8 -8.42 -0.61 -11.32
CA PRO A 8 -7.35 -1.44 -11.85
C PRO A 8 -7.10 -2.52 -10.79
N VAL A 9 -7.07 -3.78 -11.20
CA VAL A 9 -6.94 -4.94 -10.29
C VAL A 9 -5.85 -4.71 -9.22
N GLN A 10 -4.82 -3.94 -9.58
CA GLN A 10 -3.75 -3.45 -8.73
C GLN A 10 -4.22 -2.65 -7.49
N ALA A 11 -5.24 -1.81 -7.60
CA ALA A 11 -5.84 -1.07 -6.47
C ALA A 11 -6.61 -2.01 -5.53
N TRP A 12 -7.26 -3.05 -6.07
CA TRP A 12 -8.00 -4.02 -5.29
C TRP A 12 -7.08 -4.91 -4.44
N ILE A 13 -5.95 -5.33 -5.00
CA ILE A 13 -4.89 -6.08 -4.27
C ILE A 13 -4.35 -5.24 -3.10
N LEU A 14 -4.20 -3.94 -3.30
CA LEU A 14 -3.72 -3.03 -2.27
C LEU A 14 -4.76 -2.81 -1.15
N LEU A 15 -6.05 -2.77 -1.51
CA LEU A 15 -7.17 -2.74 -0.55
C LEU A 15 -7.22 -3.99 0.32
N GLN A 16 -6.85 -5.16 -0.22
CA GLN A 16 -6.70 -6.39 0.56
C GLN A 16 -5.45 -6.41 1.46
N GLY A 17 -4.65 -5.33 1.47
CA GLY A 17 -3.39 -5.29 2.23
C GLY A 17 -2.35 -6.25 1.66
N LYS A 18 -2.36 -6.50 0.35
CA LYS A 18 -1.36 -7.33 -0.34
C LYS A 18 -0.46 -6.48 -1.22
N CYS A 19 0.78 -6.92 -1.37
CA CYS A 19 1.75 -6.30 -2.26
C CYS A 19 1.34 -6.51 -3.72
N VAL A 20 1.21 -5.43 -4.49
CA VAL A 20 0.90 -5.46 -5.93
C VAL A 20 1.99 -6.11 -6.80
N GLY A 21 3.13 -6.48 -6.21
CA GLY A 21 4.22 -7.17 -6.93
C GLY A 21 4.27 -8.65 -6.66
N CYS A 22 4.41 -9.02 -5.39
CA CYS A 22 4.62 -10.41 -4.99
C CYS A 22 3.37 -11.07 -4.38
N GLY A 23 2.24 -10.36 -4.26
CA GLY A 23 0.99 -10.88 -3.70
C GLY A 23 1.00 -11.15 -2.18
N ARG A 24 2.16 -11.00 -1.52
CA ARG A 24 2.31 -11.23 -0.07
C ARG A 24 1.59 -10.15 0.75
N ASN A 25 1.10 -10.52 1.93
CA ASN A 25 0.47 -9.58 2.85
C ASN A 25 1.48 -8.52 3.32
N LEU A 26 1.12 -7.25 3.14
CA LEU A 26 1.84 -6.07 3.64
C LEU A 26 1.93 -6.09 5.16
N SER A 27 1.01 -6.76 5.84
CA SER A 27 1.06 -6.96 7.28
C SER A 27 2.24 -7.77 7.79
N LEU A 28 2.81 -8.63 6.95
CA LEU A 28 4.01 -9.42 7.28
C LEU A 28 5.30 -8.66 6.95
N GLY A 29 5.20 -7.50 6.31
CA GLY A 29 6.34 -6.64 6.01
C GLY A 29 6.82 -5.86 7.23
N ARG A 30 7.98 -5.21 7.09
CA ARG A 30 8.52 -4.33 8.13
C ARG A 30 7.71 -3.04 8.17
N ARG A 31 7.12 -2.73 9.33
CA ARG A 31 6.34 -1.50 9.55
C ARG A 31 7.14 -0.52 10.40
N ILE A 32 7.20 0.73 9.97
CA ILE A 32 7.89 1.83 10.63
C ILE A 32 6.86 2.93 10.84
N GLU A 33 6.60 3.31 12.08
CA GLU A 33 5.65 4.37 12.38
C GLU A 33 6.24 5.72 12.03
N LYS A 34 5.47 6.56 11.35
CA LYS A 34 5.80 7.96 11.09
C LYS A 34 5.00 8.86 12.05
N GLN A 35 5.57 10.02 12.34
CA GLN A 35 4.92 11.04 13.19
C GLN A 35 3.65 11.62 12.55
N ASP A 36 3.50 11.51 11.23
CA ASP A 36 2.36 12.05 10.47
C ASP A 36 1.09 11.16 10.50
N ASN A 37 0.96 10.26 11.49
CA ASN A 37 -0.14 9.30 11.58
C ASN A 37 -0.21 8.35 10.35
N SER A 38 0.95 8.06 9.77
CA SER A 38 1.14 7.09 8.70
C SER A 38 2.17 6.04 9.13
N GLN A 39 2.21 4.90 8.45
CA GLN A 39 3.19 3.84 8.70
C GLN A 39 3.86 3.47 7.38
N LYS A 40 5.18 3.52 7.34
CA LYS A 40 5.96 3.00 6.22
C LYS A 40 6.01 1.49 6.32
N VAL A 41 5.53 0.80 5.31
CA VAL A 41 5.46 -0.66 5.22
C VAL A 41 6.35 -1.13 4.09
N ILE A 42 7.41 -1.86 4.44
CA ILE A 42 8.38 -2.41 3.50
C ILE A 42 8.04 -3.88 3.32
N CYS A 43 7.63 -4.24 2.10
CA CYS A 43 7.37 -5.61 1.74
C CYS A 43 8.69 -6.40 1.63
N THR A 44 8.64 -7.71 1.81
CA THR A 44 9.81 -8.59 1.68
C THR A 44 10.43 -8.59 0.28
N CYS A 45 9.70 -8.16 -0.74
CA CYS A 45 10.23 -7.96 -2.10
C CYS A 45 10.99 -6.63 -2.28
N GLY A 46 11.15 -5.84 -1.22
CA GLY A 46 11.83 -4.53 -1.24
C GLY A 46 10.94 -3.34 -1.61
N ARG A 47 9.66 -3.58 -1.96
CA ARG A 47 8.73 -2.48 -2.28
C ARG A 47 8.22 -1.78 -1.03
N ILE A 48 8.17 -0.45 -1.11
CA ILE A 48 7.76 0.42 -0.02
C ILE A 48 6.34 0.92 -0.25
N PHE A 49 5.54 0.84 0.80
CA PHE A 49 4.17 1.32 0.85
C PHE A 49 4.00 2.21 2.06
N ILE A 50 3.02 3.10 2.02
CA ILE A 50 2.62 3.92 3.16
C ILE A 50 1.20 3.52 3.52
N PHE A 51 0.99 3.16 4.77
CA PHE A 51 -0.32 2.94 5.36
C PHE A 51 -0.76 4.21 6.07
N ASP A 52 -1.78 4.85 5.55
CA ASP A 52 -2.39 6.01 6.17
C ASP A 52 -3.36 5.52 7.26
N LYS A 53 -3.05 5.79 8.54
CA LYS A 53 -3.90 5.34 9.66
C LYS A 53 -5.23 6.12 9.71
N ARG A 54 -5.26 7.36 9.21
CA ARG A 54 -6.48 8.18 9.19
C ARG A 54 -7.52 7.61 8.23
N LYS A 55 -7.06 7.15 7.06
CA LYS A 55 -7.92 6.60 6.00
C LYS A 55 -8.03 5.07 6.03
N GLY A 56 -7.15 4.39 6.78
CA GLY A 56 -7.07 2.93 6.83
C GLY A 56 -6.66 2.32 5.48
N LYS A 57 -5.89 3.04 4.66
CA LYS A 57 -5.57 2.65 3.29
C LYS A 57 -4.07 2.59 3.06
N TYR A 58 -3.65 1.57 2.32
CA TYR A 58 -2.31 1.48 1.78
C TYR A 58 -2.23 2.30 0.48
N HIS A 59 -1.11 2.97 0.27
CA HIS A 59 -0.71 3.55 -1.03
C HIS A 59 0.77 3.27 -1.26
N ARG A 60 1.22 3.39 -2.52
CA ARG A 60 2.65 3.26 -2.84
C ARG A 60 3.40 4.48 -2.28
N ALA A 61 4.59 4.26 -1.71
CA ALA A 61 5.43 5.38 -1.32
C ALA A 61 5.79 6.20 -2.58
N THR A 62 5.64 7.52 -2.47
CA THR A 62 6.11 8.45 -3.50
C THR A 62 7.63 8.66 -3.34
N PHE A 63 8.28 9.18 -4.38
CA PHE A 63 9.73 9.44 -4.35
C PHE A 63 10.17 10.37 -3.21
N ALA A 64 9.27 11.27 -2.75
CA ALA A 64 9.51 12.14 -1.61
C ALA A 64 9.50 11.42 -0.24
N GLU A 65 8.96 10.21 -0.17
CA GLU A 65 8.75 9.43 1.07
C GLU A 65 9.70 8.20 1.18
N GLY A 66 10.47 7.95 0.10
CA GLY A 66 11.33 6.80 -0.15
C GLY A 66 12.57 6.75 0.74
#